data_AF-A0A1G9AC59-F1
#
_entry.id   AF-A0A1G9AC59-F1
#
_cell.length_a   1.000
_cell.length_b   1.000
_cell.length_c   1.000
_cell.angle_alpha   90.00
_cell.angle_beta   90.00
_cell.angle_gamma   90.00
#
_symmetry.space_group_name_H-M   'P 1'
#
loop_
_entity.id
_entity.type
_entity.pdbx_description
1 polymer ?
#
loop_
_entity_poly.entity_id
_entity_poly.type
_entity_poly.pdbx_seq_one_letter_code
_entity_poly.pdbx_strand_id
1 'polypeptide(L)'
;MAIPQASPGPVDVPEVRGDLAALATVARRPDGLAGYVRSSFGGGWADSDGNGCNQRDDVLLRDAVEVRTRPQGSCDHDVLAGTWVDPYTGRRLVFTDLKEPGQAQAIQIDHVVPLSEAWRSGASAWPPDRRRAFADDLGNLLAVDGPTNMGKSDDDPAGWRPRKGFQCAYAARWIATKARWSLAVDDSERRALGEMLGYC
;
A
#
# COMPACT_ATOMS: atom_id res chain seq x y z
N MET A 1 -3.59 16.04 -17.35
CA MET A 1 -2.68 17.03 -16.71
C MET A 1 -1.61 16.21 -15.98
N ALA A 2 -0.30 16.48 -16.10
CA ALA A 2 0.70 15.62 -15.47
C ALA A 2 0.59 15.72 -13.94
N ILE A 3 0.25 14.62 -13.27
CA ILE A 3 0.35 14.53 -11.81
C ILE A 3 1.83 14.72 -11.48
N PRO A 4 2.22 15.71 -10.66
CA PRO A 4 3.61 15.88 -10.28
C PRO A 4 4.07 14.59 -9.63
N GLN A 5 5.12 13.96 -10.17
CA GLN A 5 5.80 12.88 -9.48
C GLN A 5 6.50 13.48 -8.27
N ALA A 6 5.79 13.53 -7.14
CA ALA A 6 6.42 13.70 -5.86
C ALA A 6 7.23 12.43 -5.61
N SER A 7 8.50 12.45 -6.03
CA SER A 7 9.49 11.59 -5.41
C SER A 7 9.36 11.81 -3.91
N PRO A 8 9.07 10.77 -3.10
CA PRO A 8 8.94 10.97 -1.67
C PRO A 8 10.22 11.64 -1.19
N GLY A 9 10.07 12.79 -0.51
CA GLY A 9 11.19 13.50 0.07
C GLY A 9 12.02 12.59 1.00
N PRO A 10 13.23 13.00 1.37
CA PRO A 10 14.01 12.25 2.35
C PRO A 10 13.18 12.00 3.61
N VAL A 11 13.21 10.76 4.10
CA VAL A 11 12.48 10.35 5.31
C VAL A 11 13.08 11.06 6.53
N ASP A 12 12.27 11.80 7.29
CA ASP A 12 12.66 12.33 8.60
C ASP A 12 12.64 11.18 9.64
N VAL A 13 13.79 10.54 9.82
CA VAL A 13 13.91 9.35 10.68
C VAL A 13 13.59 9.66 12.16
N PRO A 14 14.06 10.77 12.76
CA PRO A 14 13.64 11.16 14.10
C PRO A 14 12.13 11.30 14.26
N GLU A 15 11.45 11.98 13.34
CA GLU A 15 9.99 12.14 13.37
C GLU A 15 9.29 10.78 13.29
N VAL A 16 9.66 9.95 12.30
CA VAL A 16 9.05 8.62 12.10
C VAL A 16 9.31 7.68 13.29
N ARG A 17 10.45 7.80 13.98
CA ARG A 17 10.69 7.06 15.23
C ARG A 17 9.81 7.55 16.37
N GLY A 18 9.54 8.86 16.44
CA GLY A 18 8.57 9.44 17.36
C GLY A 18 7.17 8.90 17.13
N ASP A 19 6.72 8.89 15.88
CA ASP A 19 5.42 8.32 15.49
C ASP A 19 5.33 6.84 15.84
N LEU A 20 6.36 6.05 15.50
CA LEU A 20 6.42 4.64 15.87
C LEU A 20 6.24 4.47 17.37
N ALA A 21 6.97 5.23 18.20
CA ALA A 21 6.87 5.15 19.66
C ALA A 21 5.47 5.55 20.19
N ALA A 22 4.76 6.42 19.50
CA ALA A 22 3.42 6.87 19.87
C ALA A 22 2.29 5.90 19.48
N LEU A 23 2.52 4.96 18.56
CA LEU A 23 1.50 3.96 18.18
C LEU A 23 1.09 3.12 19.40
N ALA A 24 -0.21 2.87 19.55
CA ALA A 24 -0.73 1.97 20.57
C ALA A 24 -0.20 0.54 20.35
N THR A 25 -0.05 -0.22 21.43
CA THR A 25 0.35 -1.64 21.35
C THR A 25 -0.87 -2.55 21.46
N VAL A 26 -0.91 -3.59 20.64
CA VAL A 26 -1.89 -4.68 20.72
C VAL A 26 -1.19 -6.02 20.87
N ALA A 27 -1.86 -7.02 21.44
CA ALA A 27 -1.32 -8.37 21.49
C ALA A 27 -1.08 -8.91 20.08
N ARG A 28 -0.05 -9.74 19.89
CA ARG A 28 0.21 -10.39 18.60
C ARG A 28 -0.98 -11.30 18.26
N ARG A 29 -1.70 -10.97 17.19
CA ARG A 29 -2.93 -11.65 16.74
C ARG A 29 -4.03 -11.66 17.82
N PRO A 30 -4.54 -10.48 18.23
CA PRO A 30 -5.63 -10.38 19.20
C PRO A 30 -6.90 -10.91 18.52
N ASP A 31 -7.52 -11.97 19.05
CA ASP A 31 -8.74 -12.61 18.51
C ASP A 31 -8.71 -13.01 17.01
N GLY A 32 -7.52 -13.08 16.40
CA GLY A 32 -7.29 -13.54 15.04
C GLY A 32 -8.02 -12.74 13.95
N LEU A 33 -8.56 -13.45 12.96
CA LEU A 33 -9.37 -12.90 11.87
C LEU A 33 -10.88 -13.11 12.10
N ALA A 34 -11.31 -13.21 13.36
CA ALA A 34 -12.71 -13.39 13.68
C ALA A 34 -13.57 -12.27 13.04
N GLY A 35 -14.59 -12.67 12.27
CA GLY A 35 -15.48 -11.76 11.54
C GLY A 35 -14.86 -11.02 10.35
N TYR A 36 -13.57 -11.23 10.06
CA TYR A 36 -12.93 -10.60 8.90
C TYR A 36 -13.43 -11.22 7.60
N VAL A 37 -13.96 -10.36 6.74
CA VAL A 37 -14.22 -10.65 5.33
C VAL A 37 -13.69 -9.49 4.51
N ARG A 38 -12.91 -9.74 3.45
CA ARG A 38 -12.27 -8.68 2.66
C ARG A 38 -13.27 -7.65 2.14
N SER A 39 -14.47 -8.09 1.76
CA SER A 39 -15.57 -7.23 1.28
C SER A 39 -16.07 -6.21 2.32
N SER A 40 -15.71 -6.36 3.59
CA SER A 40 -15.92 -5.35 4.63
C SER A 40 -15.26 -4.02 4.35
N PHE A 41 -14.22 -4.01 3.52
CA PHE A 41 -13.49 -2.83 3.08
C PHE A 41 -14.03 -2.25 1.77
N GLY A 42 -15.15 -2.77 1.25
CA GLY A 42 -15.67 -2.42 -0.06
C GLY A 42 -15.30 -3.45 -1.14
N GLY A 43 -15.60 -3.12 -2.38
CA GLY A 43 -15.37 -3.98 -3.53
C GLY A 43 -14.75 -3.18 -4.68
N GLY A 44 -13.67 -3.69 -5.25
CA GLY A 44 -12.92 -3.00 -6.29
C GLY A 44 -12.13 -1.81 -5.77
N TRP A 45 -11.65 -1.00 -6.70
CA TRP A 45 -10.99 0.27 -6.43
C TRP A 45 -12.01 1.39 -6.66
N ALA A 46 -12.25 2.23 -5.66
CA ALA A 46 -13.13 3.38 -5.83
C ALA A 46 -12.40 4.53 -6.52
N ASP A 47 -13.16 5.46 -7.07
CA ASP A 47 -12.67 6.81 -7.41
C ASP A 47 -12.85 7.67 -6.15
N SER A 48 -11.83 7.71 -5.28
CA SER A 48 -11.96 8.36 -3.96
C SER A 48 -11.71 9.87 -3.98
N ASP A 49 -11.06 10.38 -5.03
CA ASP A 49 -10.79 11.82 -5.21
C ASP A 49 -11.77 12.49 -6.20
N GLY A 50 -12.62 11.71 -6.87
CA GLY A 50 -13.64 12.18 -7.80
C GLY A 50 -13.06 12.65 -9.13
N ASN A 51 -11.87 12.20 -9.50
CA ASN A 51 -11.19 12.59 -10.73
C ASN A 51 -11.70 11.84 -11.97
N GLY A 52 -12.59 10.86 -11.78
CA GLY A 52 -13.18 10.04 -12.82
C GLY A 52 -12.46 8.69 -13.05
N CYS A 53 -11.29 8.48 -12.46
CA CYS A 53 -10.48 7.27 -12.52
C CYS A 53 -10.53 6.50 -11.19
N ASN A 54 -10.40 5.18 -11.27
CA ASN A 54 -10.35 4.37 -10.05
C ASN A 54 -8.95 4.42 -9.42
N GLN A 55 -8.87 4.09 -8.13
CA GLN A 55 -7.63 4.15 -7.37
C GLN A 55 -6.49 3.32 -7.95
N ARG A 56 -6.80 2.23 -8.68
CA ARG A 56 -5.76 1.44 -9.33
C ARG A 56 -5.14 2.21 -10.48
N ASP A 57 -5.92 2.88 -11.32
CA ASP A 57 -5.37 3.71 -12.39
C ASP A 57 -4.55 4.88 -11.82
N ASP A 58 -5.01 5.49 -10.72
CA ASP A 58 -4.23 6.54 -10.03
C ASP A 58 -2.87 6.02 -9.55
N VAL A 59 -2.84 4.85 -8.90
CA VAL A 59 -1.59 4.27 -8.38
C VAL A 59 -0.67 3.83 -9.53
N LEU A 60 -1.23 3.19 -10.56
CA LEU A 60 -0.46 2.78 -11.74
C LEU A 60 0.16 4.00 -12.43
N LEU A 61 -0.61 5.08 -12.60
CA LEU A 61 -0.13 6.33 -13.19
C LEU A 61 0.96 6.98 -12.31
N ARG A 62 0.72 7.07 -11.00
CA ARG A 62 1.64 7.69 -10.03
C ARG A 62 2.99 6.98 -9.99
N ASP A 63 2.98 5.65 -9.97
CA ASP A 63 4.19 4.83 -9.73
C ASP A 63 4.93 4.46 -11.02
N ALA A 64 4.41 4.82 -12.19
CA ALA A 64 5.04 4.51 -13.46
C ALA A 64 6.30 5.35 -13.72
N VAL A 65 7.31 4.74 -14.31
CA VAL A 65 8.46 5.44 -14.92
C VAL A 65 8.08 5.95 -16.31
N GLU A 66 7.38 5.11 -17.06
CA GLU A 66 6.84 5.42 -18.39
C GLU A 66 5.44 4.84 -18.46
N VAL A 67 4.47 5.56 -19.02
CA VAL A 67 3.08 5.13 -19.03
C VAL A 67 2.39 5.52 -20.32
N ARG A 68 1.53 4.65 -20.81
CA ARG A 68 0.58 4.95 -21.89
C ARG A 68 -0.81 4.81 -21.34
N THR A 69 -1.59 5.87 -21.50
CA THR A 69 -2.97 5.96 -21.03
C THR A 69 -3.93 6.25 -22.17
N ARG A 70 -5.23 6.14 -21.88
CA ARG A 70 -6.32 6.51 -22.77
C ARG A 70 -7.46 7.13 -21.93
N PRO A 71 -8.27 8.04 -22.49
CA PRO A 71 -9.54 8.39 -21.88
C PRO A 71 -10.56 7.23 -21.96
N GLN A 72 -11.23 6.91 -20.85
CA GLN A 72 -12.32 5.94 -20.80
C GLN A 72 -13.46 6.49 -19.93
N GLY A 73 -14.62 6.77 -20.55
CA GLY A 73 -15.73 7.39 -19.83
C GLY A 73 -15.32 8.76 -19.28
N SER A 74 -15.42 8.94 -17.97
CA SER A 74 -14.98 10.12 -17.23
C SER A 74 -13.50 10.09 -16.81
N CYS A 75 -12.84 8.93 -16.89
CA CYS A 75 -11.42 8.80 -16.57
C CYS A 75 -10.57 9.33 -17.74
N ASP A 76 -9.65 10.27 -17.51
CA ASP A 76 -8.75 10.78 -18.54
C ASP A 76 -7.46 9.95 -18.70
N HIS A 77 -7.19 9.01 -17.78
CA HIS A 77 -5.94 8.27 -17.71
C HIS A 77 -6.08 6.76 -17.43
N ASP A 78 -7.02 6.08 -18.10
CA ASP A 78 -7.10 4.62 -18.07
C ASP A 78 -5.77 4.00 -18.54
N VAL A 79 -5.06 3.30 -17.64
CA VAL A 79 -3.68 2.87 -17.90
C VAL A 79 -3.68 1.64 -18.80
N LEU A 80 -2.99 1.74 -19.94
CA LEU A 80 -2.92 0.69 -20.96
C LEU A 80 -1.61 -0.09 -20.94
N ALA A 81 -0.50 0.55 -20.63
CA ALA A 81 0.84 -0.02 -20.72
C ALA A 81 1.84 0.86 -19.97
N GLY A 82 3.03 0.34 -19.70
CA GLY A 82 4.08 1.13 -19.10
C GLY A 82 5.27 0.34 -18.57
N THR A 83 6.13 1.08 -17.89
CA THR A 83 7.29 0.59 -17.16
C THR A 83 7.17 1.02 -15.71
N TRP A 84 7.37 0.09 -14.79
CA TRP A 84 7.49 0.34 -13.35
C TRP A 84 8.83 -0.20 -12.83
N VAL A 85 9.27 0.30 -11.69
CA VAL A 85 10.32 -0.33 -10.88
C VAL A 85 9.65 -0.82 -9.62
N ASP A 86 9.52 -2.13 -9.47
CA ASP A 86 8.89 -2.73 -8.30
C ASP A 86 9.67 -2.33 -7.04
N PRO A 87 9.08 -1.60 -6.08
CA PRO A 87 9.83 -1.16 -4.90
C PRO A 87 10.30 -2.32 -4.03
N TYR A 88 9.59 -3.45 -4.04
CA TYR A 88 9.85 -4.58 -3.17
C TYR A 88 11.08 -5.40 -3.59
N THR A 89 11.28 -5.59 -4.89
CA THR A 89 12.42 -6.35 -5.45
C THR A 89 13.44 -5.45 -6.16
N GLY A 90 13.04 -4.25 -6.59
CA GLY A 90 13.76 -3.35 -7.49
C GLY A 90 13.86 -3.84 -8.92
N ARG A 91 13.04 -4.84 -9.30
CA ARG A 91 12.96 -5.32 -10.68
C ARG A 91 12.24 -4.30 -11.53
N ARG A 92 12.69 -4.13 -12.77
CA ARG A 92 11.94 -3.41 -13.80
C ARG A 92 10.80 -4.30 -14.28
N LEU A 93 9.58 -3.78 -14.22
CA LEU A 93 8.38 -4.42 -14.76
C LEU A 93 7.96 -3.66 -16.03
N VAL A 94 7.73 -4.37 -17.13
CA VAL A 94 7.34 -3.78 -18.41
C VAL A 94 6.10 -4.49 -18.91
N PHE A 95 5.05 -3.73 -19.17
CA PHE A 95 3.77 -4.23 -19.65
C PHE A 95 3.36 -3.48 -20.91
N THR A 96 2.92 -4.22 -21.91
CA THR A 96 2.51 -3.69 -23.23
C THR A 96 1.01 -3.55 -23.36
N ASP A 97 0.26 -4.30 -22.56
CA ASP A 97 -1.21 -4.29 -22.54
C ASP A 97 -1.74 -4.74 -21.16
N LEU A 98 -2.09 -3.79 -20.31
CA LEU A 98 -2.74 -4.01 -19.01
C LEU A 98 -4.25 -4.28 -19.13
N LYS A 99 -4.80 -4.38 -20.34
CA LYS A 99 -6.15 -4.92 -20.58
C LYS A 99 -6.12 -6.43 -20.80
N GLU A 100 -4.95 -7.00 -21.05
CA GLU A 100 -4.71 -8.44 -21.03
C GLU A 100 -4.66 -8.93 -19.55
N PRO A 101 -5.50 -9.89 -19.13
CA PRO A 101 -5.60 -10.29 -17.73
C PRO A 101 -4.30 -10.81 -17.09
N GLY A 102 -3.46 -11.51 -17.85
CA GLY A 102 -2.18 -12.01 -17.36
C GLY A 102 -1.22 -10.89 -16.97
N GLN A 103 -1.06 -9.89 -17.84
CA GLN A 103 -0.27 -8.69 -17.56
C GLN A 103 -0.89 -7.84 -16.44
N ALA A 104 -2.21 -7.68 -16.45
CA ALA A 104 -2.91 -6.96 -15.40
C ALA A 104 -2.71 -7.59 -14.01
N GLN A 105 -2.63 -8.92 -13.92
CA GLN A 105 -2.39 -9.64 -12.66
C GLN A 105 -0.91 -9.66 -12.26
N ALA A 106 0.01 -9.53 -13.22
CA ALA A 106 1.45 -9.48 -12.96
C ALA A 106 1.90 -8.16 -12.31
N ILE A 107 1.09 -7.10 -12.37
CA ILE A 107 1.25 -5.88 -11.57
C ILE A 107 0.02 -5.63 -10.70
N GLN A 108 0.22 -5.71 -9.39
CA GLN A 108 -0.84 -5.55 -8.41
C GLN A 108 -0.70 -4.22 -7.70
N ILE A 109 -1.83 -3.74 -7.16
CA ILE A 109 -1.81 -2.65 -6.19
C ILE A 109 -1.84 -3.29 -4.81
N ASP A 110 -0.73 -3.19 -4.09
CA ASP A 110 -0.62 -3.69 -2.73
C ASP A 110 -1.13 -2.65 -1.72
N HIS A 111 -1.79 -3.17 -0.69
CA HIS A 111 -2.01 -2.46 0.56
C HIS A 111 -0.77 -2.68 1.44
N VAL A 112 0.09 -1.66 1.53
CA VAL A 112 1.36 -1.72 2.30
C VAL A 112 1.08 -2.28 3.68
N VAL A 113 0.15 -1.67 4.42
CA VAL A 113 -0.55 -2.25 5.56
C VAL A 113 -1.74 -3.07 5.05
N PRO A 114 -1.69 -4.42 5.08
CA PRO A 114 -2.76 -5.28 4.55
C PRO A 114 -4.10 -5.06 5.24
N LEU A 115 -5.21 -5.25 4.52
CA LEU A 115 -6.57 -5.06 5.07
C LEU A 115 -6.86 -5.97 6.30
N SER A 116 -6.37 -7.21 6.28
CA SER A 116 -6.48 -8.14 7.42
C SER A 116 -5.56 -7.78 8.57
N GLU A 117 -4.42 -7.14 8.29
CA GLU A 117 -3.58 -6.56 9.33
C GLU A 117 -4.32 -5.38 9.99
N ALA A 118 -4.83 -4.44 9.19
CA ALA A 118 -5.61 -3.31 9.69
C ALA A 118 -6.79 -3.77 10.54
N TRP A 119 -7.45 -4.87 10.17
CA TRP A 119 -8.52 -5.48 10.96
C TRP A 119 -8.06 -5.85 12.37
N ARG A 120 -6.91 -6.53 12.49
CA ARG A 120 -6.31 -6.97 13.76
C ARG A 120 -5.82 -5.79 14.60
N SER A 121 -5.39 -4.71 13.96
CA SER A 121 -4.84 -3.52 14.63
C SER A 121 -5.88 -2.45 14.96
N GLY A 122 -7.17 -2.64 14.63
CA GLY A 122 -8.27 -1.80 15.11
C GLY A 122 -9.40 -1.55 14.12
N ALA A 123 -9.22 -1.86 12.84
CA ALA A 123 -10.23 -1.59 11.81
C ALA A 123 -11.50 -2.45 11.94
N SER A 124 -11.45 -3.53 12.73
CA SER A 124 -12.64 -4.34 13.05
C SER A 124 -13.75 -3.54 13.73
N ALA A 125 -13.40 -2.49 14.48
CA ALA A 125 -14.34 -1.61 15.17
C ALA A 125 -14.85 -0.45 14.30
N TRP A 126 -14.35 -0.30 13.07
CA TRP A 126 -14.68 0.86 12.25
C TRP A 126 -16.03 0.74 11.53
N PRO A 127 -16.73 1.87 11.31
CA PRO A 127 -17.85 1.90 10.39
C PRO A 127 -17.40 1.53 8.97
N PRO A 128 -18.30 0.98 8.12
CA PRO A 128 -17.96 0.56 6.75
C PRO A 128 -17.28 1.64 5.92
N ASP A 129 -17.72 2.90 5.98
CA ASP A 129 -17.16 3.97 5.15
C ASP A 129 -15.71 4.31 5.51
N ARG A 130 -15.34 4.19 6.80
CA ARG A 130 -13.94 4.35 7.22
C ARG A 130 -13.06 3.20 6.72
N ARG A 131 -13.58 1.97 6.69
CA ARG A 131 -12.87 0.82 6.10
C ARG A 131 -12.65 1.01 4.60
N ARG A 132 -13.66 1.49 3.88
CA ARG A 132 -13.55 1.83 2.45
C ARG A 132 -12.49 2.90 2.21
N ALA A 133 -12.57 4.00 2.95
CA ALA A 133 -11.59 5.08 2.84
C ALA A 133 -10.15 4.62 3.14
N PHE A 134 -9.94 3.65 4.02
CA PHE A 134 -8.62 3.03 4.25
C PHE A 134 -8.16 2.18 3.07
N ALA A 135 -9.09 1.42 2.45
CA ALA A 135 -8.76 0.56 1.33
C ALA A 135 -8.37 1.34 0.07
N ASP A 136 -8.92 2.54 -0.11
CA ASP A 136 -8.61 3.42 -1.23
C ASP A 136 -7.53 4.49 -0.90
N ASP A 137 -6.92 4.41 0.29
CA ASP A 137 -5.90 5.39 0.70
C ASP A 137 -4.63 5.29 -0.14
N LEU A 138 -4.41 6.24 -1.06
CA LEU A 138 -3.17 6.34 -1.84
C LEU A 138 -1.89 6.30 -0.98
N GLY A 139 -1.95 6.79 0.26
CA GLY A 139 -0.86 6.71 1.23
C GLY A 139 -0.50 5.28 1.65
N ASN A 140 -1.43 4.33 1.52
CA ASN A 140 -1.25 2.92 1.82
C ASN A 140 -1.09 2.03 0.55
N LEU A 141 -1.19 2.60 -0.65
CA LEU A 141 -1.16 1.82 -1.90
C LEU A 141 0.15 1.95 -2.67
N LEU A 142 0.64 0.86 -3.27
CA LEU A 142 1.79 0.81 -4.17
C LEU A 142 1.55 -0.14 -5.35
N ALA A 143 2.01 0.24 -6.55
CA ALA A 143 2.11 -0.68 -7.68
C ALA A 143 3.34 -1.59 -7.53
N VAL A 144 3.12 -2.91 -7.49
CA VAL A 144 4.16 -3.90 -7.16
C VAL A 144 4.06 -5.15 -8.03
N ASP A 145 5.13 -5.94 -8.05
CA ASP A 145 5.18 -7.25 -8.70
C ASP A 145 4.14 -8.21 -8.07
N GLY A 146 3.27 -8.79 -8.90
CA GLY A 146 2.15 -9.62 -8.46
C GLY A 146 2.57 -10.85 -7.64
N PRO A 147 3.50 -11.70 -8.14
CA PRO A 147 4.04 -12.82 -7.36
C PRO A 147 4.66 -12.42 -6.03
N THR A 148 5.39 -11.30 -5.99
CA THR A 148 5.97 -10.77 -4.75
C THR A 148 4.89 -10.37 -3.76
N ASN A 149 3.84 -9.69 -4.21
CA ASN A 149 2.71 -9.32 -3.37
C ASN A 149 1.93 -10.52 -2.84
N MET A 150 1.69 -11.52 -3.69
CA MET A 150 1.07 -12.78 -3.25
C MET A 150 1.94 -13.50 -2.21
N GLY A 151 3.26 -13.42 -2.33
CA GLY A 151 4.20 -13.96 -1.34
C GLY A 151 4.20 -13.18 -0.02
N LYS A 152 3.97 -11.85 -0.05
CA LYS A 152 3.75 -11.01 1.14
C LYS A 152 2.44 -11.37 1.86
N SER A 153 1.38 -11.67 1.10
CA SER A 153 0.06 -11.98 1.64
C SER A 153 -0.42 -10.90 2.65
N ASP A 154 -0.68 -11.28 3.89
CA ASP A 154 -1.10 -10.40 4.98
C ASP A 154 -0.08 -10.32 6.12
N ASP A 155 1.17 -10.64 5.82
CA ASP A 155 2.27 -10.54 6.78
C ASP A 155 2.57 -9.08 7.11
N ASP A 156 2.87 -8.86 8.39
CA ASP A 156 3.40 -7.62 8.93
C ASP A 156 4.93 -7.53 8.68
N PRO A 157 5.59 -6.41 9.02
CA PRO A 157 7.03 -6.22 8.90
C PRO A 157 7.90 -7.27 9.62
N ALA A 158 7.36 -7.98 10.60
CA ALA A 158 8.06 -9.07 11.29
C ALA A 158 7.99 -10.39 10.52
N GLY A 159 6.92 -10.62 9.75
CA GLY A 159 6.74 -11.79 8.88
C GLY A 159 7.38 -11.64 7.49
N TRP A 160 7.29 -10.44 6.91
CA TRP A 160 7.76 -10.18 5.55
C TRP A 160 8.47 -8.83 5.42
N ARG A 161 9.51 -8.75 4.57
CA ARG A 161 10.28 -7.52 4.32
C ARG A 161 10.64 -7.36 2.85
N PRO A 162 10.63 -6.14 2.29
CA PRO A 162 11.17 -5.88 0.96
C PRO A 162 12.71 -5.88 0.97
N ARG A 163 13.30 -5.69 -0.22
CA ARG A 163 14.75 -5.46 -0.37
C ARG A 163 15.25 -4.36 0.58
N LYS A 164 16.47 -4.52 1.10
CA LYS A 164 17.08 -3.59 2.07
C LYS A 164 16.98 -2.12 1.65
N GLY A 165 17.27 -1.81 0.39
CA GLY A 165 17.23 -0.43 -0.12
C GLY A 165 15.86 0.23 -0.15
N PHE A 166 14.77 -0.51 0.12
CA PHE A 166 13.42 0.05 0.25
C PHE A 166 12.86 -0.04 1.67
N GLN A 167 13.57 -0.67 2.63
CA GLN A 167 13.05 -0.90 3.98
C GLN A 167 12.77 0.40 4.75
N CYS A 168 13.62 1.42 4.60
CA CYS A 168 13.38 2.73 5.23
C CYS A 168 12.05 3.35 4.77
N ALA A 169 11.84 3.45 3.45
CA ALA A 169 10.63 4.02 2.87
C ALA A 169 9.39 3.16 3.20
N TYR A 170 9.52 1.83 3.17
CA TYR A 170 8.47 0.90 3.55
C TYR A 170 8.04 1.10 5.01
N ALA A 171 8.99 1.16 5.94
CA ALA A 171 8.71 1.36 7.36
C ALA A 171 8.09 2.73 7.64
N ALA A 172 8.63 3.80 7.04
CA ALA A 172 8.06 5.14 7.17
C ALA A 172 6.61 5.19 6.69
N ARG A 173 6.32 4.59 5.53
CA ARG A 173 4.96 4.51 5.00
C ARG A 173 4.03 3.70 5.89
N TRP A 174 4.49 2.55 6.37
CA TRP A 174 3.73 1.71 7.29
C TRP A 174 3.36 2.45 8.57
N ILE A 175 4.34 3.12 9.20
CA ILE A 175 4.15 3.91 10.43
C ILE A 175 3.19 5.07 10.18
N ALA A 176 3.39 5.84 9.11
CA ALA A 176 2.53 6.95 8.75
C ALA A 176 1.08 6.51 8.50
N THR A 177 0.87 5.38 7.80
CA THR A 177 -0.46 4.78 7.62
C THR A 177 -1.09 4.42 8.96
N LYS A 178 -0.35 3.71 9.83
CA LYS A 178 -0.89 3.32 11.15
C LYS A 178 -1.22 4.52 12.02
N ALA A 179 -0.37 5.54 12.03
CA ALA A 179 -0.61 6.78 12.77
C ALA A 179 -1.85 7.50 12.24
N ARG A 180 -1.93 7.73 10.91
CA ARG A 180 -3.07 8.40 10.26
C ARG A 180 -4.40 7.72 10.57
N TRP A 181 -4.41 6.39 10.54
CA TRP A 181 -5.63 5.62 10.70
C TRP A 181 -5.90 5.18 12.14
N SER A 182 -5.04 5.54 13.10
CA SER A 182 -5.14 5.14 14.51
C SER A 182 -5.16 3.61 14.68
N LEU A 183 -4.28 2.92 13.95
CA LEU A 183 -4.07 1.47 14.05
C LEU A 183 -2.93 1.18 15.04
N ALA A 184 -3.11 0.15 15.86
CA ALA A 184 -2.09 -0.34 16.80
C ALA A 184 -1.00 -1.16 16.10
N VAL A 185 0.11 -1.41 16.80
CA VAL A 185 1.16 -2.35 16.38
C VAL A 185 1.35 -3.42 17.43
N ASP A 186 1.82 -4.61 17.04
CA ASP A 186 2.36 -5.55 18.03
C ASP A 186 3.87 -5.33 18.27
N ASP A 187 4.41 -5.93 19.34
CA ASP A 187 5.82 -5.72 19.72
C ASP A 187 6.82 -6.26 18.68
N SER A 188 6.47 -7.34 17.98
CA SER A 188 7.34 -7.92 16.94
C SER A 188 7.36 -7.06 15.68
N GLU A 189 6.20 -6.56 15.27
CA GLU A 189 6.03 -5.57 14.22
C GLU A 189 6.79 -4.27 14.54
N ARG A 190 6.61 -3.72 15.75
CA ARG A 190 7.30 -2.51 16.21
C ARG A 190 8.82 -2.66 16.13
N ARG A 191 9.35 -3.79 16.61
CA ARG A 191 10.79 -4.10 16.54
C ARG A 191 11.27 -4.14 15.09
N ALA A 192 10.51 -4.81 14.22
CA ALA A 192 10.86 -4.93 12.81
C ALA A 192 10.88 -3.58 12.08
N LEU A 193 9.89 -2.72 12.34
CA LEU A 193 9.87 -1.35 11.83
C LEU A 193 11.07 -0.55 12.30
N GLY A 194 11.42 -0.63 13.59
CA GLY A 194 12.60 0.05 14.14
C GLY A 194 13.93 -0.40 13.51
N GLU A 195 14.06 -1.68 13.15
CA GLU A 195 15.21 -2.21 12.41
C GLU A 195 15.23 -1.73 10.96
N MET A 196 14.08 -1.72 10.28
CA MET A 196 13.95 -1.23 8.91
C MET A 196 14.33 0.25 8.78
N LEU A 197 14.00 1.08 9.77
CA LEU A 197 14.44 2.48 9.85
C LEU A 197 15.96 2.62 10.05
N GLY A 198 16.69 1.55 10.34
CA GLY A 198 18.15 1.52 10.33
C GLY A 198 18.77 1.38 8.93
N TYR A 199 17.95 1.26 7.89
CA TYR A 199 18.37 1.26 6.47
C TYR A 199 18.08 2.59 5.76
N CYS A 200 17.73 3.62 6.53
CA CYS A 200 17.91 5.00 6.14
C CYS A 200 19.41 5.34 6.32
#